data_AF-A0A522QF10-F1
#
_entry.id   AF-A0A522QF10-F1
#
_cell.length_a   1.000
_cell.length_b   1.000
_cell.length_c   1.000
_cell.angle_alpha   90.00
_cell.angle_beta   90.00
_cell.angle_gamma   90.00
#
_symmetry.space_group_name_H-M   'P 1'
#
loop_
_entity.id
_entity.type
_entity.pdbx_description
1 polymer ?
#
loop_
_entity_poly.entity_id
_entity_poly.type
_entity_poly.pdbx_seq_one_letter_code
_entity_poly.pdbx_strand_id
1 'polypeptide(L)'
;MSKLLELFTAHPASVGETYFQHMASAASFVVPMVGATLAVFVHAVFPFLFVKTGSGIITKLHERMVLNRSRINPREQSRPSHESS
;
A
#
# COMPACT_ATOMS: atom_id res chain seq x y z
N MET A 1 25.95 -11.42 8.93
CA MET A 1 24.50 -11.53 8.63
C MET A 1 23.67 -10.83 9.74
N SER A 2 24.13 -9.66 10.21
CA SER A 2 23.57 -8.99 11.40
C SER A 2 23.32 -7.48 11.20
N LYS A 3 23.80 -6.93 10.08
CA LYS A 3 23.81 -5.48 9.80
C LYS A 3 22.47 -4.95 9.26
N LEU A 4 21.64 -5.84 8.72
CA LEU A 4 20.29 -5.51 8.27
C LEU A 4 19.35 -5.32 9.46
N LEU A 5 19.46 -6.14 10.50
CA LEU A 5 18.61 -6.04 11.69
C LEU A 5 18.92 -4.77 12.52
N GLU A 6 20.20 -4.37 12.62
CA GLU A 6 20.60 -3.15 13.31
C GLU A 6 19.99 -1.86 12.71
N LEU A 7 19.83 -1.81 11.38
CA LEU A 7 19.19 -0.69 10.70
C LEU A 7 17.68 -0.60 10.99
N PHE A 8 17.03 -1.73 11.30
CA PHE A 8 15.61 -1.78 11.67
C PHE A 8 15.37 -1.59 13.18
N THR A 9 16.36 -1.84 14.04
CA THR A 9 16.19 -1.81 15.51
C THR A 9 16.86 -0.64 16.23
N ALA A 10 17.76 0.14 15.59
CA ALA A 10 18.43 1.26 16.25
C ALA A 10 17.60 2.57 16.29
N HIS A 11 16.66 2.75 15.36
CA HIS A 11 15.79 3.94 15.29
C HIS A 11 14.51 3.93 16.18
N PRO A 12 13.89 2.78 16.53
CA PRO A 12 12.65 2.74 17.31
C PRO A 12 12.80 3.09 18.80
N ALA A 13 14.02 3.07 19.35
CA ALA A 13 14.24 3.23 20.79
C ALA A 13 14.21 4.70 21.27
N SER A 14 14.22 5.69 20.36
CA SER A 14 14.42 7.10 20.72
C SER A 14 13.19 8.01 20.64
N VAL A 15 11.98 7.50 20.34
CA VAL A 15 10.85 8.40 19.99
C VAL A 15 9.46 8.07 20.55
N GLY A 16 9.24 7.00 21.31
CA GLY A 16 8.01 6.85 22.10
C GLY A 16 6.68 6.71 21.32
N GLU A 17 6.70 6.63 19.99
CA GLU A 17 5.58 6.23 19.13
C GLU A 17 6.00 5.10 18.17
N THR A 18 5.04 4.24 17.84
CA THR A 18 5.38 2.88 17.42
C THR A 18 5.91 2.79 15.98
N TYR A 19 7.13 2.30 15.81
CA TYR A 19 7.61 1.68 14.56
C TYR A 19 6.57 0.69 13.99
N PHE A 20 5.80 0.05 14.88
CA PHE A 20 4.65 -0.78 14.53
C PHE A 20 3.54 -0.05 13.76
N GLN A 21 3.30 1.25 13.93
CA GLN A 21 2.26 1.99 13.21
C GLN A 21 2.64 2.20 11.74
N HIS A 22 3.88 2.60 11.47
CA HIS A 22 4.41 2.70 10.11
C HIS A 22 4.56 1.33 9.46
N MET A 23 5.06 0.35 10.21
CA MET A 23 5.16 -1.03 9.76
C MET A 23 3.77 -1.61 9.46
N ALA A 24 2.75 -1.36 10.29
CA ALA A 24 1.38 -1.81 10.07
C ALA A 24 0.74 -1.14 8.85
N SER A 25 0.97 0.17 8.67
CA SER A 25 0.52 0.90 7.48
C SER A 25 1.15 0.31 6.21
N ALA A 26 2.47 0.13 6.17
CA ALA A 26 3.16 -0.49 5.04
C ALA A 26 2.73 -1.95 4.82
N ALA A 27 2.62 -2.75 5.89
CA ALA A 27 2.16 -4.12 5.84
C ALA A 27 0.73 -4.25 5.27
N SER A 28 -0.14 -3.27 5.53
CA SER A 28 -1.51 -3.26 4.99
C SER A 28 -1.56 -3.18 3.45
N PHE A 29 -0.49 -2.70 2.82
CA PHE A 29 -0.31 -2.72 1.36
C PHE A 29 0.45 -3.96 0.88
N VAL A 30 1.53 -4.35 1.58
CA VAL A 30 2.40 -5.45 1.14
C VAL A 30 1.73 -6.82 1.26
N VAL A 31 1.02 -7.09 2.36
CA VAL A 31 0.36 -8.39 2.59
C VAL A 31 -0.59 -8.78 1.45
N PRO A 32 -1.55 -7.92 1.03
CA PRO A 32 -2.38 -8.25 -0.12
C PRO A 32 -1.58 -8.36 -1.43
N MET A 33 -0.54 -7.55 -1.66
CA MET A 33 0.32 -7.70 -2.86
C MET A 33 0.99 -9.06 -2.93
N VAL A 34 1.56 -9.54 -1.83
CA VAL A 34 2.19 -10.88 -1.76
C VAL A 34 1.14 -11.97 -2.02
N GLY A 35 -0.06 -11.84 -1.45
CA GLY A 35 -1.18 -12.74 -1.73
C GLY A 35 -1.60 -12.74 -3.20
N ALA A 36 -1.64 -11.57 -3.85
CA ALA A 36 -1.93 -11.46 -5.27
C ALA A 36 -0.85 -12.13 -6.13
N THR A 37 0.43 -11.91 -5.81
CA THR A 37 1.56 -12.56 -6.48
C THR A 37 1.47 -14.08 -6.36
N LEU A 38 1.20 -14.60 -5.16
CA LEU A 38 1.05 -16.04 -4.94
C LEU A 38 -0.15 -16.61 -5.73
N ALA A 39 -1.28 -15.89 -5.73
CA ALA A 39 -2.47 -16.29 -6.47
C ALA A 39 -2.21 -16.36 -7.98
N VAL A 40 -1.53 -15.35 -8.55
CA VAL A 40 -1.15 -15.34 -9.97
C VAL A 40 -0.10 -16.41 -10.29
N PHE A 41 0.83 -16.67 -9.37
CA PHE A 41 1.81 -17.73 -9.51
C PHE A 41 1.14 -19.11 -9.57
N VAL A 42 0.21 -19.39 -8.65
CA VAL A 42 -0.58 -20.63 -8.68
C VAL A 42 -1.44 -20.70 -9.94
N HIS A 43 -2.05 -19.59 -10.37
CA HIS A 43 -2.82 -19.53 -11.63
C HIS A 43 -1.94 -19.83 -12.85
N ALA A 44 -0.70 -19.36 -12.88
CA ALA A 44 0.23 -19.63 -13.97
C ALA A 44 0.56 -21.13 -14.09
N VAL A 45 0.57 -21.86 -12.98
CA VAL A 45 0.74 -23.32 -12.96
C VAL A 45 -0.60 -24.05 -13.21
N PHE A 46 -1.69 -23.53 -12.66
CA PHE A 46 -3.05 -24.09 -12.74
C PHE A 46 -4.03 -23.03 -13.26
N PRO A 47 -4.24 -22.95 -14.58
CA PRO A 47 -4.97 -21.85 -15.23
C PRO A 47 -6.46 -21.76 -14.86
N PHE A 48 -7.01 -22.73 -14.13
CA PHE A 48 -8.38 -22.72 -13.64
C PHE A 48 -8.51 -22.18 -12.20
N LEU A 49 -7.41 -22.05 -11.46
CA LEU A 49 -7.40 -21.56 -10.08
C LEU A 49 -7.12 -20.06 -10.04
N PHE A 50 -7.74 -19.31 -9.13
CA PHE A 50 -7.45 -17.89 -8.86
C PHE A 50 -7.57 -16.90 -10.04
N VAL A 51 -8.40 -17.23 -11.06
CA VAL A 51 -8.56 -16.46 -12.32
C VAL A 51 -8.79 -14.95 -12.11
N LYS A 52 -9.54 -14.55 -11.07
CA LYS A 52 -9.84 -13.13 -10.77
C LYS A 52 -9.24 -12.62 -9.46
N THR A 53 -8.48 -13.46 -8.77
CA THR A 53 -7.99 -13.14 -7.42
C THR A 53 -6.86 -12.11 -7.48
N GLY A 54 -5.90 -12.28 -8.40
CA GLY A 54 -4.80 -11.33 -8.57
C GLY A 54 -5.28 -9.93 -8.96
N SER A 55 -6.08 -9.84 -10.02
CA SER A 55 -6.63 -8.55 -10.50
C SER A 55 -7.53 -7.89 -9.46
N GLY A 56 -8.40 -8.65 -8.79
CA GLY A 56 -9.28 -8.11 -7.75
C GLY A 56 -8.51 -7.53 -6.55
N ILE A 57 -7.39 -8.14 -6.14
CA ILE A 57 -6.56 -7.60 -5.06
C ILE A 57 -5.87 -6.30 -5.50
N ILE A 58 -5.33 -6.25 -6.73
CA ILE A 58 -4.68 -5.03 -7.25
C ILE A 58 -5.69 -3.89 -7.39
N THR A 59 -6.90 -4.15 -7.89
CA THR A 59 -7.96 -3.13 -7.98
C THR A 59 -8.29 -2.54 -6.61
N LYS A 60 -8.47 -3.37 -5.58
CA LYS A 60 -8.72 -2.90 -4.20
C LYS A 60 -7.56 -2.08 -3.66
N LEU A 61 -6.32 -2.44 -4.00
CA LEU A 61 -5.14 -1.69 -3.57
C LEU A 61 -5.04 -0.34 -4.28
N HIS A 62 -5.36 -0.32 -5.56
CA HIS A 62 -5.41 0.89 -6.38
C HIS A 62 -6.49 1.87 -5.87
N GLU A 63 -7.69 1.37 -5.56
CA GLU A 63 -8.75 2.16 -4.94
C GLU A 63 -8.30 2.79 -3.62
N ARG A 64 -7.65 2.01 -2.74
CA ARG A 64 -7.09 2.52 -1.48
C ARG A 64 -6.06 3.63 -1.72
N MET A 65 -5.20 3.48 -2.73
CA MET A 65 -4.19 4.49 -3.08
C MET A 65 -4.85 5.79 -3.56
N VAL A 66 -5.87 5.70 -4.41
CA VAL A 66 -6.62 6.86 -4.93
C VAL A 66 -7.41 7.56 -3.81
N LEU A 67 -8.11 6.81 -2.97
CA LEU A 67 -8.85 7.35 -1.81
C LEU A 67 -7.93 8.02 -0.79
N ASN A 68 -6.74 7.48 -0.57
CA ASN A 68 -5.77 8.11 0.33
C ASN A 68 -5.17 9.38 -0.30
N ARG A 69 -4.98 9.40 -1.63
CA ARG A 69 -4.51 10.57 -2.37
C ARG A 69 -5.51 11.73 -2.34
N SER A 70 -6.81 11.45 -2.54
CA SER A 70 -7.84 12.49 -2.49
C SER A 70 -7.98 13.14 -1.11
N ARG A 71 -7.71 12.39 -0.03
CA ARG A 71 -7.65 12.92 1.34
C ARG A 71 -6.46 13.84 1.59
N ILE A 72 -5.32 13.60 0.94
CA ILE A 72 -4.09 14.40 1.13
C ILE A 72 -4.13 15.70 0.31
N ASN A 73 -4.94 15.78 -0.75
CA ASN A 73 -5.06 17.00 -1.56
C ASN A 73 -6.46 17.69 -1.53
N PRO A 74 -7.01 18.10 -0.36
CA PRO A 74 -8.30 18.80 -0.32
C PRO A 74 -8.26 20.24 -0.87
N ARG A 75 -7.07 20.86 -0.97
CA ARG A 75 -6.89 22.30 -1.28
C ARG A 75 -6.90 22.64 -2.77
N GLU A 76 -6.73 21.66 -3.65
CA GLU A 76 -6.77 21.87 -5.10
C GLU A 76 -8.22 21.90 -5.65
N GLN A 77 -9.16 21.28 -4.95
CA GLN A 77 -10.53 21.06 -5.43
C GLN A 77 -11.48 22.25 -5.17
N SER A 78 -11.04 23.26 -4.40
CA SER A 78 -11.83 24.43 -4.03
C SER A 78 -11.35 25.75 -4.64
N ARG A 79 -10.45 25.73 -5.65
CA ARG A 79 -10.15 26.93 -6.45
C ARG A 79 -11.27 27.13 -7.49
N PRO A 80 -12.14 28.14 -7.35
CA PRO A 80 -13.11 28.45 -8.39
C PRO A 80 -12.35 29.00 -9.60
N SER A 81 -12.52 28.37 -10.75
CA SER A 81 -11.92 28.75 -12.03
C SER A 81 -12.64 29.94 -12.70
N HIS A 82 -13.11 30.91 -11.92
CA HIS A 82 -13.80 32.09 -12.43
C HIS A 82 -13.17 33.36 -11.88
N GLU A 83 -12.03 33.77 -12.47
CA GLU A 83 -11.70 35.19 -12.59
C GLU A 83 -10.72 35.42 -13.74
N SER A 84 -11.27 35.67 -14.93
CA SER A 84 -10.71 36.33 -16.12
C SER A 84 -11.72 36.02 -17.24
N SER A 85 -12.42 36.95 -17.87
CA SER A 85 -12.34 38.41 -17.96
C SER A 85 -13.72 38.96 -18.35
#